data_AF-A0A7X3Z8X2-F1
#
_entry.id   AF-A0A7X3Z8X2-F1
#
_cell.length_a   1.000
_cell.length_b   1.000
_cell.length_c   1.000
_cell.angle_alpha   90.00
_cell.angle_beta   90.00
_cell.angle_gamma   90.00
#
_symmetry.space_group_name_H-M   'P 1'
#
loop_
_entity.id
_entity.type
_entity.pdbx_description
1 polymer ?
#
loop_
_entity_poly.entity_id
_entity_poly.type
_entity_poly.pdbx_seq_one_letter_code
_entity_poly.pdbx_strand_id
1 'polypeptide(L)'
;TRDPFWMMSGALAGIIGCASGLDVYWPPLAFIMGAASGALLKPCAKWLERRGIDDAVGAVTVHGTIGLFGLIMFGVWATGLPALQGEGVATVTIYGQVIGAIVFFLLGFVPGYVVSWILKQFGLLRVGEAAEISGLDTAKVPVSAYPEGINMSSSPTS
;
A
#
# COMPACT_ATOMS: atom_id res chain seq x y z
N THR A 1 6.48 19.09 -2.44
CA THR A 1 7.36 18.50 -3.47
C THR A 1 6.50 18.08 -4.64
N ARG A 2 6.87 18.41 -5.88
CA ARG A 2 6.20 17.93 -7.10
C ARG A 2 6.81 16.58 -7.49
N ASP A 3 6.54 15.56 -6.68
CA ASP A 3 7.04 14.21 -6.90
C ASP A 3 5.96 13.39 -7.61
N PRO A 4 6.19 12.95 -8.86
CA PRO A 4 5.20 12.19 -9.63
C PRO A 4 4.74 10.91 -8.93
N PHE A 5 5.64 10.23 -8.20
CA PHE A 5 5.30 9.02 -7.46
C PHE A 5 4.23 9.32 -6.41
N TRP A 6 4.46 10.33 -5.56
CA TRP A 6 3.48 10.70 -4.52
C TRP A 6 2.19 11.29 -5.09
N MET A 7 2.25 11.94 -6.25
CA MET A 7 1.06 12.44 -6.95
C MET A 7 0.15 11.29 -7.38
N MET A 8 0.70 10.28 -8.06
CA MET A 8 -0.06 9.12 -8.53
C MET A 8 -0.50 8.21 -7.37
N SER A 9 0.40 7.96 -6.41
CA SER A 9 0.08 7.17 -5.22
C SER A 9 -0.98 7.86 -4.35
N GLY A 10 -1.07 9.20 -4.36
CA GLY A 10 -2.15 9.94 -3.70
C GLY A 10 -3.54 9.64 -4.26
N ALA A 11 -3.66 9.49 -5.58
CA ALA A 11 -4.92 9.08 -6.20
C ALA A 11 -5.32 7.64 -5.80
N LEU A 12 -4.34 6.72 -5.77
CA LEU A 12 -4.55 5.36 -5.28
C LEU A 12 -4.96 5.35 -3.81
N ALA A 13 -4.30 6.13 -2.96
CA ALA A 13 -4.65 6.28 -1.55
C ALA A 13 -6.11 6.75 -1.39
N GLY A 14 -6.60 7.66 -2.24
CA GLY A 14 -7.98 8.11 -2.21
C GLY A 14 -8.99 6.98 -2.46
N ILE A 15 -8.75 6.14 -3.48
CA ILE A 15 -9.60 4.99 -3.79
C ILE A 15 -9.56 3.96 -2.65
N ILE A 16 -8.36 3.64 -2.16
CA ILE A 16 -8.17 2.64 -1.11
C ILE A 16 -8.77 3.08 0.23
N GLY A 17 -8.61 4.35 0.61
CA GLY A 17 -9.18 4.89 1.84
C GLY A 17 -10.71 4.98 1.85
N CYS A 18 -11.34 4.99 0.66
CA CYS A 18 -12.79 4.93 0.52
C CYS A 18 -13.34 3.51 0.35
N ALA A 19 -12.48 2.51 0.11
CA ALA A 19 -12.88 1.18 -0.33
C ALA A 19 -13.89 0.47 0.60
N SER A 20 -13.75 0.67 1.91
CA SER A 20 -14.62 0.07 2.93
C SER A 20 -16.04 0.63 2.97
N GLY A 21 -16.28 1.81 2.37
CA GLY A 21 -17.56 2.50 2.40
C GLY A 21 -18.09 2.90 1.04
N LEU A 22 -17.66 2.26 -0.05
CA LEU A 22 -18.04 2.61 -1.42
C LEU A 22 -19.56 2.55 -1.67
N ASP A 23 -20.27 1.70 -0.94
CA ASP A 23 -21.71 1.49 -0.99
C ASP A 23 -22.51 2.35 0.00
N VAL A 24 -21.82 2.97 0.97
CA VAL A 24 -22.44 3.73 2.08
C VAL A 24 -22.16 5.22 1.99
N TYR A 25 -20.97 5.62 1.55
CA TYR A 25 -20.56 7.03 1.52
C TYR A 25 -21.31 7.81 0.44
N TRP A 26 -21.92 8.91 0.86
CA TRP A 26 -22.43 9.93 -0.04
C TRP A 26 -21.25 10.75 -0.62
N PRO A 27 -21.41 11.39 -1.80
CA PRO A 27 -20.25 11.83 -2.59
C PRO A 27 -19.31 12.82 -1.86
N PRO A 28 -19.79 13.86 -1.15
CA PRO A 28 -18.93 14.74 -0.37
C PRO A 28 -18.14 14.05 0.75
N LEU A 29 -18.71 13.05 1.43
CA LEU A 29 -17.95 12.28 2.41
C LEU A 29 -16.85 11.45 1.73
N ALA A 30 -17.14 10.84 0.57
CA ALA A 30 -16.13 10.15 -0.22
C ALA A 30 -14.99 11.11 -0.66
N PHE A 31 -15.30 12.36 -1.01
CA PHE A 31 -14.28 13.38 -1.30
C PHE A 31 -13.41 13.70 -0.08
N ILE A 32 -14.01 13.89 1.10
CA ILE A 32 -13.27 14.15 2.34
C ILE A 32 -12.35 12.98 2.68
N MET A 33 -12.88 11.75 2.60
CA MET A 33 -12.14 10.53 2.87
C MET A 33 -10.97 10.35 1.89
N GLY A 34 -11.20 10.60 0.60
CA GLY A 34 -10.16 10.53 -0.42
C GLY A 34 -9.05 11.57 -0.20
N ALA A 35 -9.42 12.82 0.11
CA ALA A 35 -8.46 13.89 0.38
C ALA A 35 -7.64 13.61 1.66
N ALA A 36 -8.28 13.15 2.73
CA ALA A 36 -7.61 12.77 3.98
C ALA A 36 -6.62 11.63 3.75
N SER A 37 -7.00 10.62 2.96
CA SER A 37 -6.16 9.48 2.61
C SER A 37 -4.91 9.90 1.82
N GLY A 38 -5.07 10.77 0.82
CA GLY A 38 -3.95 11.33 0.07
C GLY A 38 -3.01 12.17 0.96
N ALA A 39 -3.55 12.93 1.91
CA ALA A 39 -2.77 13.71 2.85
C ALA A 39 -1.98 12.84 3.85
N LEU A 40 -2.57 11.72 4.30
CA LEU A 40 -1.95 10.76 5.23
C LEU A 40 -0.84 9.92 4.60
N LEU A 41 -0.92 9.67 3.29
CA LEU A 41 -0.04 8.72 2.58
C LEU A 41 1.45 8.98 2.78
N LYS A 42 1.93 10.20 2.48
CA LYS A 42 3.36 10.53 2.56
C LYS A 42 3.90 10.50 4.01
N PRO A 43 3.19 11.03 5.02
CA PRO A 43 3.54 10.78 6.42
C PRO A 43 3.67 9.30 6.78
N CYS A 44 2.75 8.45 6.32
CA CYS A 44 2.80 7.00 6.56
C CYS A 44 4.01 6.35 5.90
N ALA A 45 4.35 6.72 4.65
CA ALA A 45 5.54 6.21 3.96
C ALA A 45 6.81 6.53 4.73
N LYS A 46 6.99 7.81 5.10
CA LYS A 46 8.15 8.24 5.91
C LYS A 46 8.23 7.54 7.26
N TRP A 47 7.08 7.26 7.88
CA TRP A 47 7.04 6.52 9.14
C TRP A 47 7.51 5.07 8.98
N LEU A 48 7.23 4.46 7.83
CA LEU A 48 7.64 3.10 7.48
C LEU A 48 9.13 3.03 7.11
N GLU A 49 9.60 3.95 6.26
CA GLU A 49 11.01 4.10 5.89
C GLU A 49 11.91 4.31 7.12
N ARG A 50 11.49 5.14 8.09
CA ARG A 50 12.22 5.36 9.34
C ARG A 50 12.36 4.12 10.22
N ARG A 51 11.57 3.07 9.97
CA ARG A 51 11.69 1.77 10.64
C ARG A 51 12.57 0.78 9.87
N GLY A 52 13.22 1.22 8.79
CA GLY A 52 14.02 0.37 7.93
C GLY A 52 13.19 -0.57 7.07
N ILE A 53 11.89 -0.26 6.87
CA ILE A 53 11.03 -1.01 5.97
C ILE A 53 11.06 -0.28 4.62
N ASP A 54 11.76 -0.87 3.66
CA ASP A 54 11.87 -0.38 2.28
C ASP A 54 10.66 -0.86 1.46
N ASP A 55 9.61 -0.04 1.43
CA ASP A 55 8.37 -0.29 0.69
C ASP A 55 8.50 0.20 -0.76
N ALA A 56 9.30 -0.52 -1.55
CA ALA A 56 9.75 -0.11 -2.89
C ALA A 56 8.65 0.34 -3.86
N VAL A 57 7.43 -0.21 -3.73
CA VAL A 57 6.28 0.13 -4.59
C VAL A 57 5.16 0.86 -3.84
N GLY A 58 5.34 1.15 -2.55
CA GLY A 58 4.32 1.76 -1.71
C GLY A 58 3.16 0.81 -1.35
N ALA A 59 3.33 -0.51 -1.46
CA ALA A 59 2.26 -1.48 -1.24
C ALA A 59 1.78 -1.47 0.22
N VAL A 60 2.71 -1.48 1.18
CA VAL A 60 2.37 -1.46 2.61
C VAL A 60 1.81 -0.09 3.00
N THR A 61 2.37 0.98 2.43
CA THR A 61 1.90 2.34 2.68
C THR A 61 0.46 2.52 2.16
N VAL A 62 0.20 2.25 0.89
CA VAL A 62 -1.12 2.44 0.28
C VAL A 62 -2.12 1.41 0.81
N HIS A 63 -1.84 0.12 0.75
CA HIS A 63 -2.84 -0.90 1.10
C HIS A 63 -2.89 -1.21 2.59
N GLY A 64 -1.73 -1.26 3.25
CA GLY A 64 -1.66 -1.52 4.69
C GLY A 64 -2.12 -0.34 5.53
N THR A 65 -1.46 0.82 5.39
CA THR A 65 -1.74 1.97 6.27
C THR A 65 -3.01 2.72 5.89
N ILE A 66 -3.18 3.09 4.60
CA ILE A 66 -4.37 3.81 4.16
C ILE A 66 -5.60 2.90 4.13
N GLY A 67 -5.44 1.62 3.79
CA GLY A 67 -6.52 0.64 3.91
C GLY A 67 -7.00 0.47 5.35
N LEU A 68 -6.09 0.40 6.33
CA LEU A 68 -6.46 0.39 7.76
C LEU A 68 -7.20 1.67 8.16
N PHE A 69 -6.70 2.84 7.74
CA PHE A 69 -7.38 4.12 7.98
C PHE A 69 -8.82 4.10 7.44
N GLY A 70 -9.02 3.68 6.18
CA GLY A 70 -10.34 3.59 5.57
C GLY A 70 -11.28 2.65 6.32
N LEU A 71 -10.79 1.48 6.75
CA LEU A 71 -11.57 0.50 7.51
C LEU A 71 -12.04 1.06 8.86
N ILE A 72 -11.15 1.72 9.60
CA ILE A 72 -11.49 2.34 10.89
C ILE A 72 -12.47 3.49 10.71
N MET A 73 -12.26 4.34 9.69
CA MET A 73 -13.15 5.45 9.40
C MET A 73 -14.54 5.00 8.94
N PHE A 74 -14.64 3.86 8.25
CA PHE A 74 -15.95 3.24 7.98
C PHE A 74 -16.65 2.86 9.28
N GLY A 75 -15.91 2.33 10.26
CA GLY A 75 -16.42 2.11 11.61
C GLY A 75 -16.98 3.38 12.23
N VAL A 76 -16.36 4.54 12.02
CA VAL A 76 -16.84 5.83 12.54
C VAL A 76 -18.11 6.30 11.80
N TRP A 77 -18.06 6.36 10.47
CA TRP A 77 -19.12 6.98 9.67
C TRP A 77 -20.34 6.10 9.45
N ALA A 78 -20.17 4.78 9.48
CA ALA A 78 -21.25 3.81 9.27
C ALA A 78 -21.73 3.16 10.57
N THR A 79 -21.26 3.60 11.76
CA THR A 79 -21.70 3.03 13.05
C THR A 79 -23.23 3.00 13.14
N GLY A 80 -23.77 1.84 13.52
CA GLY A 80 -25.21 1.62 13.70
C GLY A 80 -25.94 1.19 12.42
N LEU A 81 -25.32 1.28 11.24
CA LEU A 81 -25.87 0.71 10.02
C LEU A 81 -25.79 -0.82 10.04
N PRO A 82 -26.69 -1.54 9.35
CA PRO A 82 -26.55 -2.99 9.15
C PRO A 82 -25.21 -3.32 8.49
N ALA A 83 -24.44 -4.25 9.06
CA ALA A 83 -23.16 -4.66 8.48
C ALA A 83 -23.32 -5.55 7.25
N LEU A 84 -24.49 -6.17 7.09
CA LEU A 84 -24.86 -7.04 5.98
C LEU A 84 -26.33 -6.80 5.63
N GLN A 85 -26.78 -7.32 4.49
CA GLN A 85 -28.21 -7.36 4.15
C GLN A 85 -28.89 -8.52 4.90
N GLY A 86 -30.04 -8.27 5.52
CA GLY A 86 -30.85 -9.28 6.19
C GLY A 86 -31.41 -8.84 7.55
N GLU A 87 -32.37 -9.59 8.08
CA GLU A 87 -32.90 -9.37 9.43
C GLU A 87 -31.96 -9.95 10.50
N GLY A 88 -31.87 -9.28 11.65
CA GLY A 88 -31.06 -9.76 12.79
C GLY A 88 -29.54 -9.69 12.60
N VAL A 89 -29.07 -9.03 11.53
CA VAL A 89 -27.64 -8.85 11.25
C VAL A 89 -26.99 -7.91 12.27
N ALA A 90 -25.70 -8.14 12.52
CA ALA A 90 -24.91 -7.24 13.33
C ALA A 90 -24.85 -5.84 12.71
N THR A 91 -24.74 -4.82 13.55
CA THR A 91 -24.49 -3.46 13.10
C THR A 91 -23.00 -3.18 12.98
N VAL A 92 -22.63 -2.27 12.10
CA VAL A 92 -21.28 -1.74 12.02
C VAL A 92 -20.96 -1.02 13.34
N THR A 93 -19.79 -1.32 13.89
CA THR A 93 -19.24 -0.63 15.06
C THR A 93 -17.75 -0.44 14.87
N ILE A 94 -17.17 0.58 15.52
CA ILE A 94 -15.72 0.78 15.54
C ILE A 94 -15.00 -0.47 16.07
N TYR A 95 -15.52 -1.07 17.13
CA TYR A 95 -14.95 -2.29 17.70
C TYR A 95 -14.96 -3.46 16.69
N GLY A 96 -16.06 -3.63 15.95
CA GLY A 96 -16.14 -4.62 14.88
C GLY A 96 -15.10 -4.39 13.79
N GLN A 97 -14.86 -3.13 13.39
CA GLN A 97 -13.82 -2.80 12.40
C GLN A 97 -12.40 -3.02 12.92
N VAL A 98 -12.13 -2.77 14.22
CA VAL A 98 -10.83 -3.08 14.84
C VAL A 98 -10.60 -4.59 14.87
N ILE A 99 -11.60 -5.39 15.23
CA ILE A 99 -11.48 -6.86 15.16
C ILE A 99 -11.25 -7.29 13.71
N GLY A 100 -12.05 -6.78 12.77
CA GLY A 100 -11.90 -7.08 11.34
C GLY A 100 -10.49 -6.75 10.83
N ALA A 101 -9.93 -5.61 11.23
CA ALA A 101 -8.57 -5.20 10.90
C ALA A 101 -7.54 -6.22 11.39
N ILE A 102 -7.67 -6.70 12.63
CA ILE A 102 -6.77 -7.72 13.20
C ILE A 102 -6.90 -9.03 12.43
N VAL A 103 -8.13 -9.47 12.12
CA VAL A 103 -8.37 -10.69 11.35
C VAL A 103 -7.76 -10.58 9.95
N PHE A 104 -7.99 -9.48 9.24
CA PHE A 104 -7.40 -9.25 7.92
C PHE A 104 -5.88 -9.18 7.96
N PHE A 105 -5.30 -8.52 8.98
CA PHE A 105 -3.86 -8.51 9.16
C PHE A 105 -3.31 -9.92 9.38
N LEU A 106 -3.90 -10.71 10.27
CA LEU A 106 -3.41 -12.07 10.55
C LEU A 106 -3.58 -12.99 9.35
N LEU A 107 -4.72 -12.94 8.66
CA LEU A 107 -4.98 -13.77 7.48
C LEU A 107 -4.16 -13.36 6.25
N GLY A 108 -3.77 -12.09 6.13
CA GLY A 108 -2.88 -11.63 5.06
C GLY A 108 -1.41 -11.86 5.40
N PHE A 109 -0.97 -11.39 6.56
CA PHE A 109 0.44 -11.38 6.97
C PHE A 109 0.96 -12.77 7.31
N VAL A 110 0.22 -13.59 8.07
CA VAL A 110 0.76 -14.89 8.53
C VAL A 110 1.00 -15.83 7.35
N PRO A 111 0.05 -16.10 6.45
CA PRO A 111 0.30 -16.95 5.28
C PRO A 111 1.35 -16.35 4.36
N GLY A 112 1.29 -15.04 4.10
CA GLY A 112 2.27 -14.34 3.27
C GLY A 112 3.69 -14.47 3.81
N TYR A 113 3.88 -14.28 5.12
CA TYR A 113 5.15 -14.44 5.80
C TYR A 113 5.64 -15.90 5.77
N VAL A 114 4.77 -16.87 6.08
CA VAL A 114 5.14 -18.29 6.08
C VAL A 114 5.59 -18.74 4.70
N VAL A 115 4.80 -18.44 3.66
CA VAL A 115 5.16 -18.77 2.27
C VAL A 115 6.45 -18.08 1.86
N SER A 116 6.60 -16.80 2.17
CA SER A 116 7.83 -16.05 1.87
C SER A 116 9.04 -16.65 2.60
N TRP A 117 8.89 -17.03 3.87
CA TRP A 117 9.94 -17.66 4.64
C TRP A 117 10.36 -19.01 4.05
N ILE A 118 9.41 -19.84 3.63
CA ILE A 118 9.69 -21.11 2.94
C ILE A 118 10.48 -20.84 1.65
N LEU A 119 10.01 -19.95 0.79
CA LEU A 119 10.69 -19.59 -0.46
C LEU A 119 12.09 -19.02 -0.23
N LYS A 120 12.29 -18.28 0.88
CA LYS A 120 13.60 -17.78 1.30
C LYS A 120 14.56 -18.92 1.62
N GLN A 121 14.11 -20.00 2.29
CA GLN A 121 14.97 -21.15 2.59
C GLN A 121 15.46 -21.85 1.31
N PHE A 122 14.66 -21.81 0.25
CA PHE A 122 15.05 -22.32 -1.06
C PHE A 122 15.85 -21.32 -1.92
N GLY A 123 16.16 -20.13 -1.40
CA GLY A 123 16.90 -19.11 -2.14
C GLY A 123 16.12 -18.49 -3.31
N LEU A 124 14.78 -18.55 -3.30
CA LEU A 124 13.94 -18.15 -4.44
C LEU A 124 13.45 -16.69 -4.41
N LEU A 125 13.59 -15.98 -3.27
CA LEU A 125 13.03 -14.63 -3.12
C LEU A 125 13.98 -13.48 -3.49
N ARG A 126 15.27 -13.61 -3.20
CA ARG A 126 16.26 -12.55 -3.44
C ARG A 126 17.28 -13.03 -4.46
N VAL A 127 17.61 -12.15 -5.41
CA VAL A 127 18.68 -12.42 -6.37
C VAL A 127 20.04 -12.43 -5.67
N GLY A 128 21.05 -13.04 -6.29
CA GLY A 128 22.42 -13.00 -5.77
C GLY A 128 22.99 -11.58 -5.77
N GLU A 129 23.92 -11.30 -4.86
CA GLU A 129 24.50 -9.97 -4.64
C GLU A 129 25.07 -9.33 -5.91
N ALA A 130 25.75 -10.11 -6.75
CA ALA A 130 26.27 -9.62 -8.03
C ALA A 130 25.16 -9.09 -8.96
N ALA A 131 24.01 -9.77 -9.01
CA ALA A 131 22.85 -9.36 -9.81
C ALA A 131 22.08 -8.20 -9.16
N GLU A 132 22.13 -8.07 -7.84
CA GLU A 132 21.56 -6.94 -7.11
C GLU A 132 22.33 -5.65 -7.40
N ILE A 133 23.67 -5.73 -7.45
CA ILE A 133 24.55 -4.60 -7.78
C ILE A 133 24.47 -4.24 -9.26
N SER A 134 24.44 -5.22 -10.17
CA SER A 134 24.40 -4.98 -11.62
C SER A 134 23.01 -4.53 -12.14
N GLY A 135 21.98 -4.67 -11.32
CA GLY A 135 20.58 -4.47 -11.71
C GLY A 135 19.98 -5.72 -12.36
N LEU A 136 18.68 -5.96 -12.11
CA LEU A 136 17.98 -7.15 -12.60
C LEU A 136 17.88 -7.21 -14.13
N ASP A 137 17.83 -6.06 -14.80
CA ASP A 137 17.72 -5.98 -16.25
C ASP A 137 18.94 -6.63 -16.92
N THR A 138 20.16 -6.30 -16.48
CA THR A 138 21.40 -6.88 -17.02
C THR A 138 21.54 -8.37 -16.69
N ALA A 139 20.97 -8.81 -15.57
CA ALA A 139 21.05 -10.20 -15.10
C ALA A 139 20.02 -11.13 -15.75
N LYS A 140 18.85 -10.62 -16.18
CA LYS A 140 17.74 -11.45 -16.70
C LYS A 140 17.38 -11.22 -18.17
N VAL A 141 17.69 -10.05 -18.72
CA VAL A 141 17.32 -9.70 -20.09
C VAL A 141 18.59 -9.32 -20.86
N PRO A 142 18.96 -10.02 -21.95
CA PRO A 142 20.14 -9.69 -22.75
C PRO A 142 19.88 -8.48 -23.68
N VAL A 143 19.18 -7.46 -23.18
CA VAL A 143 18.83 -6.22 -23.90
C VAL A 143 18.94 -5.08 -22.90
N SER A 144 19.64 -4.00 -23.29
CA SER A 144 19.67 -2.77 -22.51
C SER A 144 18.25 -2.21 -22.38
N ALA A 145 17.82 -1.84 -21.18
CA ALA A 145 16.51 -1.22 -20.96
C ALA A 145 16.31 0.06 -21.81
N TYR A 146 17.41 0.72 -22.19
CA TYR A 146 17.44 1.89 -23.07
C TYR A 146 18.53 1.71 -24.15
N PRO A 147 18.25 1.00 -25.26
CA PRO A 147 19.22 0.74 -26.33
C PRO A 147 19.69 2.00 -27.06
N GLU A 148 18.82 3.00 -27.16
CA GLU A 148 19.02 4.28 -27.86
C GLU A 148 19.84 5.33 -27.09
N GLY A 149 20.29 5.02 -25.86
CA GLY A 149 21.23 5.86 -25.12
C GLY A 149 20.63 7.15 -24.56
N ILE A 150 20.49 7.21 -23.24
CA ILE A 150 20.55 8.49 -22.54
C ILE A 150 21.99 8.96 -22.68
N ASN A 151 22.24 10.02 -23.45
CA ASN A 151 23.54 10.68 -23.44
C ASN A 151 23.85 11.04 -21.99
N MET A 152 24.90 10.42 -21.41
CA MET A 152 25.31 10.72 -20.05
C MET A 152 25.54 12.22 -19.94
N SER A 153 24.79 12.91 -19.08
CA SER A 153 25.10 14.30 -18.77
C SER A 153 26.52 14.34 -18.23
N SER A 154 27.37 15.17 -18.83
CA SER A 154 28.75 15.38 -18.40
C SER A 154 28.79 15.59 -16.89
N SER A 155 29.61 14.79 -16.20
CA SER A 155 29.95 14.96 -14.79
C SER A 155 30.27 16.45 -14.53
N PRO A 156 29.77 17.07 -13.45
CA PRO A 156 30.18 18.42 -13.09
C PRO A 156 31.69 18.40 -12.89
N THR A 157 32.40 19.21 -13.67
CA THR A 157 33.81 19.48 -13.42
C THR A 157 33.95 20.02 -12.00
N SER A 158 34.91 19.44 -11.28
CA SER A 158 35.36 19.76 -9.92
C SER A 158 35.18 21.20 -9.47
#